data_AF-A0A963SMK9-F1
#
_entry.id   AF-A0A963SMK9-F1
#
_cell.length_a   1.000
_cell.length_b   1.000
_cell.length_c   1.000
_cell.angle_alpha   90.00
_cell.angle_beta   90.00
_cell.angle_gamma   90.00
#
_symmetry.space_group_name_H-M   'P 1'
#
loop_
_entity.id
_entity.type
_entity.pdbx_description
1 polymer ?
#
loop_
_entity_poly.entity_id
_entity_poly.type
_entity_poly.pdbx_seq_one_letter_code
_entity_poly.pdbx_strand_id
1 'polypeptide(L)'
;VNTLSPVAGTRMTEDIFPEEAFSLFDPVNVVPAALYLVCEDAPSNAIVGAGAGGYHSAWTVMNEAVWLPDGERTLEGFAANWDKISEMSNLRAPQSGAEQSAAILEAMKKVTGTGPSSARG
;
A
#
# COMPACT_ATOMS: atom_id res chain seq x y z
N VAL A 1 14.82 1.52 4.48
CA VAL A 1 14.62 0.13 4.01
C VAL A 1 13.66 0.19 2.83
N ASN A 2 13.95 -0.58 1.77
CA ASN A 2 13.11 -0.72 0.58
C ASN A 2 12.64 -2.17 0.45
N THR A 3 11.62 -2.40 -0.37
CA THR A 3 11.07 -3.73 -0.65
C THR A 3 11.07 -4.00 -2.15
N LEU A 4 11.58 -5.16 -2.52
CA LEU A 4 11.53 -5.69 -3.88
C LEU A 4 10.57 -6.88 -3.92
N SER A 5 9.63 -6.87 -4.85
CA SER A 5 8.71 -7.97 -5.17
C SER A 5 9.09 -8.53 -6.55
N PRO A 6 10.05 -9.47 -6.61
CA PRO A 6 10.55 -9.96 -7.89
C PRO A 6 9.65 -11.05 -8.48
N VAL A 7 9.53 -11.06 -9.80
CA VAL A 7 8.99 -12.16 -10.59
C VAL A 7 10.13 -12.67 -11.47
N ALA A 8 10.64 -13.86 -11.14
CA ALA A 8 11.79 -14.45 -11.82
C ALA A 8 11.64 -15.96 -11.99
N GLY A 9 12.13 -16.47 -13.12
CA GLY A 9 12.33 -17.87 -13.41
C GLY A 9 13.52 -18.39 -12.61
N THR A 10 13.24 -19.15 -11.57
CA THR A 10 14.23 -19.78 -10.70
C THR A 10 13.81 -21.23 -10.49
N ARG A 11 14.69 -22.04 -9.89
CA ARG A 11 14.32 -23.40 -9.45
C ARG A 11 13.11 -23.42 -8.51
N MET A 12 12.83 -22.33 -7.77
CA MET A 12 11.66 -22.26 -6.89
C MET A 12 10.34 -22.01 -7.65
N THR A 13 10.41 -21.54 -8.90
CA THR A 13 9.26 -21.13 -9.71
C THR A 13 9.14 -21.96 -11.00
N GLU A 14 9.96 -23.00 -11.17
CA GLU A 14 9.99 -23.85 -12.37
C GLU A 14 8.66 -24.58 -12.61
N ASP A 15 8.02 -25.06 -11.55
CA ASP A 15 6.71 -25.74 -11.64
C ASP A 15 5.52 -24.77 -11.78
N ILE A 16 5.77 -23.46 -11.71
CA ILE A 16 4.73 -22.41 -11.78
C ILE A 16 4.66 -21.81 -13.19
N PHE A 17 5.81 -21.61 -13.83
CA PHE A 17 5.88 -20.99 -15.16
C PHE A 17 5.75 -22.03 -16.29
N PRO A 18 4.97 -21.72 -17.35
CA PRO A 18 5.15 -22.38 -18.63
C PRO A 18 6.60 -22.23 -19.12
N GLU A 19 7.13 -23.25 -19.80
CA GLU A 19 8.52 -23.29 -20.24
C GLU A 19 8.89 -22.07 -21.12
N GLU A 20 7.95 -21.62 -21.95
CA GLU A 20 8.12 -20.47 -22.83
C GLU A 20 8.26 -19.14 -22.05
N ALA A 21 7.66 -19.05 -20.86
CA ALA A 21 7.72 -17.86 -20.01
C ALA A 21 9.01 -17.80 -19.17
N PHE A 22 9.63 -18.95 -18.86
CA PHE A 22 10.78 -19.01 -17.95
C PHE A 22 11.97 -18.17 -18.45
N SER A 23 12.21 -18.17 -19.77
CA SER A 23 13.27 -17.36 -20.41
C SER A 23 13.02 -15.85 -20.34
N LEU A 24 11.76 -15.42 -20.46
CA LEU A 24 11.39 -14.01 -20.36
C LEU A 24 11.61 -13.50 -18.93
N PHE A 25 11.32 -14.33 -17.93
CA PHE A 25 11.50 -14.01 -16.52
C PHE A 25 12.92 -14.30 -16.00
N ASP A 26 13.95 -14.25 -16.86
CA ASP A 26 15.34 -14.39 -16.41
C ASP A 26 15.65 -13.42 -15.23
N PRO A 27 16.23 -13.90 -14.11
CA PRO A 27 16.57 -13.07 -12.95
C PRO A 27 17.42 -11.83 -13.29
N VAL A 28 18.18 -11.83 -14.39
CA VAL A 28 18.95 -10.66 -14.84
C VAL A 28 18.06 -9.44 -15.05
N ASN A 29 16.79 -9.65 -15.40
CA ASN A 29 15.81 -8.59 -15.60
C ASN A 29 15.33 -7.94 -14.29
N VAL A 30 15.68 -8.49 -13.13
CA VAL A 30 15.38 -7.93 -11.81
C VAL A 30 16.56 -7.11 -11.26
N VAL A 31 17.78 -7.39 -11.73
CA VAL A 31 19.03 -6.83 -11.21
C VAL A 31 19.05 -5.30 -11.17
N PRO A 32 18.59 -4.56 -12.22
CA PRO A 32 18.60 -3.10 -12.16
C PRO A 32 17.82 -2.52 -10.99
N ALA A 33 16.62 -3.06 -10.72
CA ALA A 33 15.80 -2.64 -9.58
C ALA A 33 16.46 -3.00 -8.24
N ALA A 34 17.02 -4.21 -8.13
CA ALA A 34 17.71 -4.64 -6.92
C ALA A 34 18.90 -3.74 -6.57
N LEU A 35 19.73 -3.39 -7.56
CA LEU A 35 20.91 -2.54 -7.37
C LEU A 35 20.52 -1.08 -7.06
N TYR A 36 19.50 -0.54 -7.73
CA TYR A 36 19.06 0.83 -7.46
C TYR A 36 18.46 0.98 -6.05
N LEU A 37 17.75 -0.02 -5.53
CA LEU A 37 17.13 0.04 -4.20
C LEU A 37 18.13 -0.05 -3.03
N VAL A 38 19.42 -0.26 -3.30
CA VAL A 38 20.48 -0.35 -2.29
C VAL A 38 21.68 0.55 -2.56
N CYS A 39 21.63 1.38 -3.61
CA CYS A 39 22.70 2.34 -3.89
C CYS A 39 22.61 3.58 -2.98
N GLU A 40 23.59 4.49 -3.08
CA GLU A 40 23.63 5.73 -2.30
C GLU A 40 22.42 6.64 -2.60
N ASP A 41 21.99 6.68 -3.86
CA ASP A 41 20.83 7.44 -4.31
C ASP A 41 19.50 6.68 -4.18
N ALA A 42 19.49 5.56 -3.45
CA ALA A 42 18.29 4.75 -3.30
C ALA A 42 17.18 5.57 -2.59
N PRO A 43 15.91 5.42 -3.01
CA PRO A 43 14.80 5.97 -2.26
C PRO A 43 14.70 5.32 -0.88
N SER A 44 13.80 5.84 -0.06
CA SER A 44 13.40 5.18 1.19
C SER A 44 11.94 4.77 1.10
N ASN A 45 11.62 3.62 1.70
CA ASN A 45 10.25 3.09 1.80
C ASN A 45 9.58 2.81 0.44
N ALA A 46 10.39 2.54 -0.59
CA ALA A 46 9.88 2.15 -1.90
C ALA A 46 9.50 0.66 -1.91
N ILE A 47 8.37 0.34 -2.54
CA ILE A 47 7.97 -1.03 -2.88
C ILE A 47 7.99 -1.12 -4.40
N VAL A 48 8.82 -1.99 -4.95
CA VAL A 48 8.99 -2.13 -6.41
C VAL A 48 8.72 -3.57 -6.82
N GLY A 49 7.81 -3.74 -7.78
CA GLY A 49 7.69 -4.98 -8.54
C GLY A 49 8.63 -4.96 -9.74
N ALA A 50 9.29 -6.09 -10.01
CA ALA A 50 10.25 -6.20 -11.11
C ALA A 50 10.24 -7.62 -11.71
N GLY A 51 10.20 -7.74 -13.03
CA GLY A 51 10.28 -9.03 -13.73
C GLY A 51 10.09 -8.89 -15.23
N ALA A 52 10.75 -9.75 -16.01
CA ALA A 52 10.69 -9.76 -17.49
C ALA A 52 10.93 -8.39 -18.17
N GLY A 53 11.69 -7.50 -17.52
CA GLY A 53 11.97 -6.14 -18.01
C GLY A 53 10.88 -5.11 -17.69
N GLY A 54 9.80 -5.52 -17.02
CA GLY A 54 8.78 -4.64 -16.48
C GLY A 54 9.08 -4.23 -15.04
N TYR A 55 8.74 -3.00 -14.68
CA TYR A 55 8.92 -2.44 -13.34
C TYR A 55 7.71 -1.59 -12.96
N HIS A 56 7.26 -1.69 -11.71
CA HIS A 56 6.21 -0.82 -11.19
C HIS A 56 6.46 -0.48 -9.73
N SER A 57 6.12 0.75 -9.34
CA SER A 57 5.99 1.10 -7.92
C SER A 57 4.69 0.51 -7.37
N ALA A 58 4.69 0.20 -6.08
CA ALA A 58 3.52 -0.21 -5.33
C ALA A 58 3.42 0.62 -4.05
N TRP A 59 2.20 0.77 -3.54
CA TRP A 59 1.90 1.55 -2.35
C TRP A 59 0.81 0.88 -1.54
N THR A 60 0.90 0.99 -0.21
CA THR A 60 -0.28 0.85 0.65
C THR A 60 -1.05 2.16 0.58
N VAL A 61 -2.35 2.07 0.29
CA VAL A 61 -3.23 3.22 0.18
C VAL A 61 -4.35 3.12 1.21
N MET A 62 -4.91 4.27 1.57
CA MET A 62 -6.09 4.41 2.41
C MET A 62 -7.13 5.20 1.63
N ASN A 63 -8.41 4.84 1.75
CA ASN A 63 -9.53 5.69 1.32
C ASN A 63 -9.85 6.73 2.41
N GLU A 64 -10.96 7.45 2.23
CA GLU A 64 -11.46 8.34 3.27
C GLU A 64 -11.95 7.56 4.49
N ALA A 65 -11.58 8.02 5.69
CA ALA A 65 -12.01 7.37 6.91
C ALA A 65 -13.52 7.56 7.14
N VAL A 66 -14.23 6.47 7.43
CA VAL A 66 -15.61 6.52 7.93
C VAL A 66 -15.55 6.62 9.45
N TRP A 67 -16.04 7.73 10.00
CA TRP A 67 -16.13 7.93 11.45
C TRP A 67 -17.54 7.63 11.94
N LEU A 68 -17.65 6.73 12.93
CA LEU A 68 -18.93 6.33 13.53
C LEU A 68 -19.14 7.04 14.88
N PRO A 69 -20.33 7.62 15.12
CA PRO A 69 -20.73 8.11 16.45
C PRO A 69 -20.68 7.00 17.50
N ASP A 70 -20.50 7.36 18.77
CA ASP A 70 -20.33 6.41 19.88
C ASP A 70 -21.42 5.30 19.91
N GLY A 71 -22.68 5.64 19.64
CA GLY A 71 -23.81 4.69 19.62
C GLY A 71 -23.84 3.74 18.42
N GLU A 72 -23.04 4.02 17.38
CA GLU A 72 -22.96 3.22 16.14
C GLU A 72 -21.65 2.41 16.05
N ARG A 73 -20.73 2.55 17.02
CA ARG A 73 -19.49 1.75 17.10
C ARG A 73 -19.76 0.33 17.62
N THR A 74 -20.71 -0.35 16.99
CA THR A 74 -21.03 -1.76 17.23
C THR A 74 -20.61 -2.61 16.03
N LEU A 75 -20.68 -3.93 16.16
CA LEU A 75 -20.44 -4.85 15.03
C LEU A 75 -21.41 -4.55 13.89
N GLU A 76 -22.68 -4.34 14.21
CA GLU A 76 -23.76 -4.07 13.25
C GLU A 76 -23.56 -2.70 12.58
N GLY A 77 -23.19 -1.67 13.35
CA GLY A 77 -22.93 -0.34 12.79
C GLY A 77 -21.69 -0.31 11.90
N PHE A 78 -20.63 -1.05 12.24
CA PHE A 78 -19.47 -1.24 11.36
C PHE A 78 -19.88 -1.98 10.07
N ALA A 79 -20.59 -3.10 10.19
CA ALA A 79 -21.03 -3.91 9.05
C ALA A 79 -21.96 -3.12 8.12
N ALA A 80 -22.87 -2.32 8.67
CA ALA A 80 -23.77 -1.46 7.91
C ALA A 80 -23.04 -0.37 7.08
N ASN A 81 -21.79 -0.06 7.42
CA ASN A 81 -20.95 0.91 6.70
C ASN A 81 -19.83 0.26 5.88
N TRP A 82 -19.79 -1.08 5.80
CA TRP A 82 -18.71 -1.81 5.14
C TRP A 82 -18.49 -1.40 3.68
N ASP A 83 -19.56 -1.16 2.93
CA ASP A 83 -19.45 -0.75 1.52
C ASP A 83 -18.67 0.56 1.34
N LYS A 84 -18.80 1.50 2.28
CA LYS A 84 -18.04 2.75 2.28
C LYS A 84 -16.60 2.52 2.78
N ILE A 85 -16.44 1.74 3.85
CA ILE A 85 -15.13 1.43 4.44
C ILE A 85 -14.23 0.70 3.43
N SER A 86 -14.81 -0.18 2.62
CA SER A 86 -14.09 -1.00 1.63
C SER A 86 -14.02 -0.37 0.23
N GLU A 87 -14.50 0.87 0.07
CA GLU A 87 -14.53 1.55 -1.22
C GLU A 87 -13.12 1.88 -1.72
N MET A 88 -12.83 1.51 -2.98
CA MET A 88 -11.56 1.78 -3.66
C MET A 88 -11.61 3.11 -4.42
N SER A 89 -12.01 4.18 -3.76
CA SER A 89 -12.06 5.55 -4.32
C SER A 89 -11.33 6.54 -3.40
N ASN A 90 -10.94 7.69 -3.94
CA ASN A 90 -10.21 8.75 -3.21
C ASN A 90 -8.96 8.24 -2.45
N LEU A 91 -8.29 7.26 -3.05
CA LEU A 91 -7.16 6.55 -2.44
C LEU A 91 -5.95 7.47 -2.31
N ARG A 92 -5.31 7.44 -1.13
CA ARG A 92 -4.07 8.17 -0.83
C ARG A 92 -3.05 7.26 -0.17
N ALA A 93 -1.79 7.35 -0.60
CA ALA A 93 -0.69 6.66 0.04
C ALA A 93 -0.11 7.54 1.17
N PRO A 94 -0.29 7.17 2.45
CA PRO A 94 0.26 7.97 3.55
C PRO A 94 1.78 7.93 3.52
N GLN A 95 2.42 9.09 3.72
CA GLN A 95 3.88 9.17 3.83
C GLN A 95 4.37 9.00 5.28
N SER A 96 3.45 9.00 6.24
CA SER A 96 3.76 8.81 7.66
C SER A 96 2.54 8.31 8.44
N GLY A 97 2.77 7.70 9.61
CA GLY A 97 1.68 7.30 10.51
C GLY A 97 0.83 8.49 11.00
N ALA A 98 1.41 9.69 11.07
CA ALA A 98 0.69 10.90 11.46
C ALA A 98 -0.42 11.29 10.46
N GLU A 99 -0.25 10.98 9.18
CA GLU A 99 -1.27 11.27 8.15
C GLU A 99 -2.51 10.39 8.28
N GLN A 100 -2.35 9.16 8.77
CA GLN A 100 -3.47 8.30 9.11
C GLN A 100 -4.29 8.92 10.24
N SER A 101 -3.63 9.29 11.35
CA SER A 101 -4.30 9.94 12.49
C SER A 101 -4.97 11.25 12.08
N ALA A 102 -4.34 12.05 11.22
CA ALA A 102 -4.92 13.29 10.73
C ALA A 102 -6.22 13.09 9.94
N ALA A 103 -6.30 12.08 9.07
CA ALA A 103 -7.56 11.81 8.35
C ALA A 103 -8.67 11.28 9.24
N ILE A 104 -8.34 10.47 10.26
CA ILE A 104 -9.33 10.01 11.24
C ILE A 104 -9.91 11.22 11.98
N LEU A 105 -9.06 12.17 12.40
CA LEU A 105 -9.52 13.41 13.03
C LEU A 105 -10.33 14.30 12.08
N GLU A 106 -9.96 14.36 10.81
CA GLU A 106 -10.73 15.10 9.80
C GLU A 106 -12.13 14.51 9.62
N ALA A 107 -12.22 13.18 9.47
CA ALA A 107 -13.49 12.47 9.38
C ALA A 107 -14.36 12.69 10.65
N MET A 108 -13.74 12.64 11.83
CA MET A 108 -14.42 12.98 13.09
C MET A 108 -14.99 14.40 13.05
N LYS A 109 -14.17 15.40 12.70
CA LYS A 109 -14.60 16.80 12.62
C LYS A 109 -15.74 17.01 11.63
N LYS A 110 -15.74 16.30 10.49
CA LYS A 110 -16.84 16.35 9.51
C LYS A 110 -18.17 15.90 10.12
N VAL A 111 -18.15 14.92 11.04
CA VAL A 111 -19.36 14.40 11.69
C VAL A 111 -19.76 15.19 12.93
N THR A 112 -18.80 15.54 13.80
CA THR A 112 -19.08 16.12 15.12
C THR A 112 -19.00 17.65 15.16
N GLY A 113 -18.45 18.28 14.11
CA GLY A 113 -18.15 19.72 14.08
C GLY A 113 -17.06 20.17 15.07
N THR A 114 -16.46 19.24 15.82
CA THR A 114 -15.51 19.53 16.91
C THR A 114 -14.36 18.53 16.89
N GLY A 115 -13.19 18.89 17.40
CA GLY A 115 -12.08 17.96 17.54
C GLY A 115 -10.75 18.62 17.88
N PRO A 116 -9.76 17.85 18.36
CA PRO A 116 -8.46 18.39 18.70
C PRO A 116 -7.80 19.04 17.48
N SER A 117 -7.04 20.11 17.71
CA SER A 117 -6.34 20.85 16.65
C SER A 117 -5.16 20.07 16.05
N SER A 118 -4.66 19.03 16.75
CA SER A 118 -3.51 18.21 16.36
C SER A 118 -3.68 16.74 16.76
N ALA A 119 -3.11 15.82 15.96
CA ALA A 119 -2.95 14.40 16.28
C ALA A 119 -1.56 14.06 16.86
N ARG A 120 -0.64 15.02 16.92
CA ARG A 120 0.71 14.85 17.47
C ARG A 120 0.68 15.21 18.95
N GLY A 121 0.54 14.19 19.79
CA GLY A 121 0.94 14.23 21.20
C GLY A 121 2.34 13.64 21.35
#